data_AF-A0A512IS01-F1
#
_entry.id   AF-A0A512IS01-F1
#
_cell.length_a   1.000
_cell.length_b   1.000
_cell.length_c   1.000
_cell.angle_alpha   90.00
_cell.angle_beta   90.00
_cell.angle_gamma   90.00
#
_symmetry.space_group_name_H-M   'P 1'
#
loop_
_entity.id
_entity.type
_entity.pdbx_description
1 polymer ?
#
loop_
_entity_poly.entity_id
_entity_poly.type
_entity_poly.pdbx_seq_one_letter_code
_entity_poly.pdbx_strand_id
1 'polypeptide(L)'
;MKQPGPDHPITITPHATRVRIVVDGTVVAETTRALALKEARYPAVFYIPRADVNWALFIRNPRVTHCPYKGDASYYDLTIDGATKAAAVWSYEAPFPAVAAIKDHLAFYPDKVDAIEEMPA
;
A
#
# COMPACT_ATOMS: atom_id res chain seq x y z
N MET A 1 18.33 -8.76 6.77
CA MET A 1 17.38 -7.70 7.15
C MET A 1 18.12 -6.61 7.93
N LYS A 2 17.76 -5.34 7.73
CA LYS A 2 18.18 -4.20 8.56
C LYS A 2 17.06 -3.86 9.54
N GLN A 3 17.42 -3.38 10.73
CA GLN A 3 16.46 -2.86 11.69
C GLN A 3 16.29 -1.35 11.49
N PRO A 4 15.05 -0.81 11.53
CA PRO A 4 14.83 0.62 11.60
C PRO A 4 15.50 1.21 12.86
N GLY A 5 16.02 2.43 12.75
CA GLY A 5 16.74 3.11 13.82
C GLY A 5 16.88 4.60 13.56
N PRO A 6 17.64 5.34 14.38
CA PRO A 6 17.76 6.80 14.26
C PRO A 6 18.19 7.28 12.86
N ASP A 7 19.07 6.53 12.19
CA ASP A 7 19.56 6.87 10.84
C ASP A 7 18.56 6.54 9.73
N HIS A 8 17.60 5.65 9.98
CA HIS A 8 16.56 5.24 9.03
C HIS A 8 15.27 4.86 9.78
N PRO A 9 14.53 5.84 10.30
CA PRO A 9 13.35 5.57 11.12
C PRO A 9 12.20 5.09 10.24
N ILE A 10 11.47 4.09 10.72
CA ILE A 10 10.20 3.67 10.15
C ILE A 10 9.18 3.65 11.28
N THR A 11 8.10 4.41 11.11
CA THR A 11 6.96 4.41 12.04
C THR A 11 5.71 3.95 11.30
N ILE A 12 4.85 3.24 12.01
CA ILE A 12 3.56 2.75 11.52
C ILE A 12 2.53 3.16 12.56
N THR A 13 1.52 3.92 12.15
CA THR A 13 0.46 4.40 13.04
C THR A 13 -0.91 4.17 12.40
N PRO A 14 -1.95 3.82 13.18
CA PRO A 14 -3.32 3.87 12.69
C PRO A 14 -3.64 5.25 12.12
N HIS A 15 -4.28 5.27 10.96
CA HIS A 15 -4.75 6.49 10.34
C HIS A 15 -6.23 6.68 10.65
N ALA A 16 -6.58 7.81 11.27
CA ALA A 16 -7.90 8.02 11.86
C ALA A 16 -8.99 8.40 10.83
N THR A 17 -8.60 8.83 9.64
CA THR A 17 -9.54 9.22 8.59
C THR A 17 -9.85 8.05 7.66
N ARG A 18 -10.94 8.15 6.92
CA ARG A 18 -11.26 7.23 5.85
C ARG A 18 -10.33 7.49 4.67
N VAL A 19 -9.69 6.44 4.17
CA VAL A 19 -8.86 6.48 2.97
C VAL A 19 -9.61 5.82 1.82
N ARG A 20 -9.72 6.52 0.69
CA ARG A 20 -10.30 6.00 -0.55
C ARG A 20 -9.27 6.08 -1.69
N ILE A 21 -9.15 5.00 -2.46
CA ILE A 21 -8.27 4.93 -3.63
C ILE A 21 -9.12 4.92 -4.90
N VAL A 22 -8.87 5.88 -5.79
CA VAL A 22 -9.61 6.06 -7.05
C VAL A 22 -8.68 5.82 -8.23
N VAL A 23 -9.13 5.01 -9.19
CA VAL A 23 -8.40 4.69 -10.42
C VAL A 23 -9.36 4.65 -11.60
N ASP A 24 -9.08 5.45 -12.62
CA ASP A 24 -9.95 5.68 -13.78
C ASP A 24 -11.41 5.97 -13.35
N GLY A 25 -11.56 6.83 -12.34
CA GLY A 25 -12.86 7.18 -11.73
C GLY A 25 -13.53 6.09 -10.88
N THR A 26 -12.94 4.90 -10.76
CA THR A 26 -13.48 3.77 -9.99
C THR A 26 -12.83 3.68 -8.61
N VAL A 27 -13.63 3.46 -7.56
CA VAL A 27 -13.11 3.19 -6.21
C VAL A 27 -12.59 1.75 -6.14
N VAL A 28 -11.28 1.59 -6.04
CA VAL A 28 -10.62 0.27 -5.99
C VAL A 28 -10.41 -0.22 -4.55
N ALA A 29 -10.40 0.70 -3.59
CA ALA A 29 -10.32 0.42 -2.16
C ALA A 29 -10.89 1.57 -1.33
N GLU A 30 -11.53 1.26 -0.20
CA GLU A 30 -11.99 2.24 0.78
C GLU A 30 -11.93 1.65 2.19
N THR A 31 -11.28 2.32 3.14
CA THR A 31 -11.12 1.83 4.51
C THR A 31 -11.12 2.95 5.56
N THR A 32 -11.57 2.65 6.77
CA THR A 32 -11.35 3.46 7.98
C THR A 32 -10.25 2.87 8.88
N ARG A 33 -9.54 1.84 8.40
CA ARG A 33 -8.55 1.06 9.15
C ARG A 33 -7.17 1.10 8.48
N ALA A 34 -6.88 2.14 7.71
CA ALA A 34 -5.59 2.32 7.08
C ALA A 34 -4.48 2.47 8.13
N LEU A 35 -3.29 2.00 7.79
CA LEU A 35 -2.06 2.31 8.50
C LEU A 35 -1.26 3.33 7.71
N ALA A 36 -0.78 4.38 8.36
CA ALA A 36 0.19 5.31 7.77
C ALA A 36 1.61 4.85 8.13
N LEU A 37 2.42 4.55 7.12
CA LEU A 37 3.84 4.25 7.29
C LEU A 37 4.66 5.47 6.87
N LYS A 38 5.47 6.00 7.78
CA LYS A 38 6.45 7.06 7.51
C LYS A 38 7.85 6.48 7.57
N GLU A 39 8.60 6.62 6.48
CA GLU A 39 9.98 6.15 6.38
C GLU A 39 10.91 7.32 6.12
N ALA A 40 11.84 7.56 7.05
CA ALA A 40 12.82 8.62 6.96
C ALA A 40 12.19 9.96 6.50
N ARG A 41 12.63 10.49 5.35
CA ARG A 41 12.14 11.75 4.78
C ARG A 41 11.06 11.55 3.71
N TYR A 42 10.75 10.31 3.31
CA TYR A 42 9.76 10.04 2.27
C TYR A 42 8.35 10.45 2.71
N PRO A 43 7.47 10.84 1.77
CA PRO A 43 6.05 10.99 2.07
C PRO A 43 5.47 9.75 2.78
N ALA A 44 4.47 9.96 3.63
CA ALA A 44 3.80 8.84 4.27
C ALA A 44 3.05 8.01 3.21
N VAL A 45 3.00 6.70 3.43
CA VAL A 45 2.29 5.76 2.55
C VAL A 45 1.16 5.13 3.35
N PHE A 46 -0.04 5.12 2.78
CA PHE A 46 -1.15 4.37 3.35
C PHE A 46 -1.09 2.90 2.95
N TYR A 47 -1.20 2.06 3.96
CA TYR A 47 -1.35 0.61 3.86
C TYR A 47 -2.81 0.29 4.15
N ILE A 48 -3.51 -0.18 3.13
CA ILE A 48 -4.94 -0.50 3.11
C ILE A 48 -5.10 -1.99 3.41
N PRO A 49 -5.96 -2.40 4.37
CA PRO A 49 -6.20 -3.80 4.63
C PRO A 49 -6.71 -4.53 3.38
N ARG A 50 -6.20 -5.74 3.13
CA ARG A 50 -6.65 -6.59 2.01
C ARG A 50 -8.16 -6.89 2.03
N ALA A 51 -8.81 -6.81 3.18
CA ALA A 51 -10.25 -7.03 3.30
C ALA A 51 -11.09 -5.87 2.69
N ASP A 52 -10.48 -4.71 2.50
CA ASP A 52 -11.15 -3.46 2.13
C ASP A 52 -10.86 -3.03 0.67
N VAL A 53 -10.39 -3.97 -0.15
CA VAL A 53 -10.09 -3.75 -1.58
C VAL A 53 -11.04 -4.56 -2.47
N ASN A 54 -11.34 -4.04 -3.65
CA ASN A 54 -12.11 -4.75 -4.66
C ASN A 54 -11.21 -5.70 -5.47
N TRP A 55 -11.00 -6.91 -4.97
CA TRP A 55 -10.13 -7.91 -5.58
C TRP A 55 -10.47 -8.29 -7.03
N ALA A 56 -11.71 -8.05 -7.49
CA ALA A 56 -12.08 -8.31 -8.89
C ALA A 56 -11.29 -7.46 -9.89
N LEU A 57 -10.68 -6.36 -9.42
CA LEU A 57 -9.88 -5.44 -10.25
C LEU A 57 -8.37 -5.73 -10.19
N PHE A 58 -7.94 -6.69 -9.37
CA PHE A 58 -6.52 -6.91 -9.06
C PHE A 58 -6.01 -8.18 -9.75
N ILE A 59 -4.87 -8.07 -10.42
CA ILE A 59 -4.18 -9.21 -11.03
C ILE A 59 -2.78 -9.31 -10.42
N ARG A 60 -2.38 -10.51 -9.99
CA ARG A 60 -1.03 -10.74 -9.45
C ARG A 60 0.00 -10.43 -10.54
N ASN A 61 0.96 -9.54 -10.23
CA ASN A 61 2.07 -9.23 -11.11
C ASN A 61 3.30 -10.09 -10.71
N PRO A 62 4.07 -10.63 -11.67
CA PRO A 62 5.25 -11.46 -11.37
C PRO A 62 6.43 -10.68 -10.78
N ARG A 63 6.41 -9.34 -10.84
CA ARG A 63 7.45 -8.47 -10.27
C ARG A 63 7.55 -8.71 -8.76
N VAL A 64 8.80 -8.76 -8.30
CA VAL A 64 9.17 -8.74 -6.89
C VAL A 64 10.34 -7.78 -6.71
N THR A 65 10.36 -7.02 -5.62
CA THR A 65 11.53 -6.21 -5.25
C THR A 65 11.90 -6.45 -3.79
N HIS A 66 13.19 -6.36 -3.48
CA HIS A 66 13.68 -6.55 -2.12
C HIS A 66 13.95 -5.22 -1.44
N CYS A 67 13.37 -5.01 -0.26
CA CYS A 67 13.70 -3.90 0.65
C CYS A 67 14.44 -4.43 1.87
N PRO A 68 15.64 -3.91 2.20
CA PRO A 68 16.42 -4.42 3.32
C PRO A 68 15.73 -4.24 4.68
N TYR A 69 14.78 -3.30 4.80
CA TYR A 69 14.04 -3.02 6.04
C TYR A 69 12.67 -3.71 6.12
N LYS A 70 12.07 -4.04 4.98
CA LYS A 70 10.67 -4.50 4.93
C LYS A 70 10.49 -5.92 4.40
N GLY A 71 11.48 -6.47 3.70
CA GLY A 71 11.39 -7.78 3.05
C GLY A 71 11.03 -7.65 1.57
N ASP A 72 10.37 -8.67 1.03
CA ASP A 72 10.03 -8.75 -0.39
C ASP A 72 8.66 -8.14 -0.66
N ALA A 73 8.63 -7.15 -1.56
CA ALA A 73 7.40 -6.54 -2.06
C ALA A 73 6.89 -7.35 -3.26
N SER A 74 5.67 -7.86 -3.14
CA SER A 74 4.88 -8.40 -4.24
C SER A 74 4.05 -7.30 -4.87
N TYR A 75 3.76 -7.41 -6.17
CA TYR A 75 3.04 -6.39 -6.92
C TYR A 75 1.73 -6.92 -7.49
N TYR A 76 0.79 -6.00 -7.70
CA TYR A 76 -0.47 -6.25 -8.42
C TYR A 76 -0.68 -5.19 -9.49
N ASP A 77 -1.26 -5.63 -10.60
CA ASP A 77 -1.83 -4.77 -11.62
C ASP A 77 -3.27 -4.43 -11.24
N LEU A 78 -3.74 -3.28 -11.72
CA LEU A 78 -5.15 -2.90 -11.63
C LEU A 78 -5.75 -2.87 -13.03
N THR A 79 -6.84 -3.60 -13.24
CA THR A 79 -7.58 -3.62 -14.50
C THR A 79 -8.98 -3.05 -14.29
N ILE A 80 -9.27 -1.92 -14.95
CA ILE A 80 -10.56 -1.23 -14.91
C ILE A 80 -11.00 -1.03 -16.36
N ASP A 81 -12.21 -1.49 -16.71
CA ASP A 81 -12.80 -1.35 -18.05
C ASP A 81 -11.87 -1.75 -19.21
N GLY A 82 -11.05 -2.78 -19.00
CA GLY A 82 -10.09 -3.29 -19.98
C GLY A 82 -8.75 -2.54 -20.05
N ALA A 83 -8.62 -1.38 -19.40
CA ALA A 83 -7.34 -0.70 -19.23
C ALA A 83 -6.58 -1.28 -18.03
N THR A 84 -5.27 -1.50 -18.17
CA THR A 84 -4.43 -2.09 -17.11
C THR A 84 -3.32 -1.14 -16.68
N LYS A 85 -3.27 -0.84 -15.38
CA LYS A 85 -2.16 -0.11 -14.73
C LYS A 85 -1.20 -1.11 -14.11
N ALA A 86 -0.11 -1.37 -14.81
CA ALA A 86 0.87 -2.38 -14.41
C ALA A 86 1.65 -1.97 -13.14
N ALA A 87 1.77 -2.91 -12.19
CA ALA A 87 2.44 -2.78 -10.90
C ALA A 87 2.08 -1.47 -10.19
N ALA A 88 0.77 -1.16 -10.15
CA ALA A 88 0.22 0.02 -9.48
C ALA A 88 0.12 -0.15 -7.97
N VAL A 89 0.11 -1.40 -7.50
CA VAL A 89 -0.04 -1.76 -6.09
C VAL A 89 1.13 -2.64 -5.66
N TRP A 90 1.56 -2.49 -4.42
CA TRP A 90 2.50 -3.42 -3.79
C TRP A 90 2.03 -3.87 -2.40
N SER A 91 2.54 -5.01 -1.96
CA SER A 91 2.28 -5.58 -0.63
C SER A 91 3.53 -6.28 -0.13
N TYR A 92 3.83 -6.13 1.16
CA TYR A 92 4.76 -6.99 1.86
C TYR A 92 3.97 -8.14 2.48
N GLU A 93 3.96 -9.30 1.82
CA GLU A 93 3.16 -10.47 2.24
C GLU A 93 3.82 -11.22 3.41
N ALA A 94 5.15 -11.17 3.46
CA ALA A 94 5.99 -11.69 4.53
C ALA A 94 6.97 -10.60 5.02
N PRO A 95 6.45 -9.53 5.66
CA PRO A 95 7.29 -8.43 6.11
C PRO A 95 8.22 -8.84 7.24
N PHE A 96 9.35 -8.16 7.38
CA PHE A 96 10.23 -8.36 8.54
C PHE A 96 9.55 -7.96 9.86
N PRO A 97 9.97 -8.53 11.02
CA PRO A 97 9.30 -8.33 12.31
C PRO A 97 9.09 -6.86 12.69
N ALA A 98 10.07 -5.99 12.39
CA ALA A 98 10.01 -4.56 12.72
C ALA A 98 8.86 -3.81 12.01
N VAL A 99 8.34 -4.36 10.91
CA VAL A 99 7.22 -3.79 10.15
C VAL A 99 6.09 -4.81 9.98
N ALA A 100 5.96 -5.77 10.91
CA ALA A 100 4.96 -6.82 10.82
C ALA A 100 3.50 -6.31 10.76
N ALA A 101 3.24 -5.10 11.26
CA ALA A 101 1.92 -4.49 11.26
C ALA A 101 1.33 -4.26 9.86
N ILE A 102 2.17 -4.06 8.83
CA ILE A 102 1.71 -3.90 7.43
C ILE A 102 1.55 -5.23 6.69
N LYS A 103 1.70 -6.37 7.37
CA LYS A 103 1.33 -7.68 6.81
C LYS A 103 -0.13 -7.65 6.40
N ASP A 104 -0.47 -8.29 5.27
CA ASP A 104 -1.83 -8.35 4.76
C ASP A 104 -2.45 -6.99 4.43
N HIS A 105 -1.60 -6.00 4.13
CA HIS A 105 -2.00 -4.69 3.61
C HIS A 105 -1.42 -4.44 2.21
N LEU A 106 -2.03 -3.52 1.49
CA LEU A 106 -1.70 -3.08 0.14
C LEU A 106 -1.40 -1.58 0.15
N ALA A 107 -0.41 -1.15 -0.61
CA ALA A 107 -0.09 0.25 -0.83
C ALA A 107 -0.12 0.57 -2.32
N PHE A 108 -0.46 1.81 -2.66
CA PHE A 108 -0.73 2.25 -4.02
C PHE A 108 0.27 3.33 -4.44
N TYR A 109 0.73 3.28 -5.68
CA TYR A 109 1.65 4.27 -6.22
C TYR A 109 0.88 5.55 -6.55
N PRO A 110 1.18 6.70 -5.91
CA PRO A 110 0.44 7.94 -6.15
C PRO A 110 0.48 8.43 -7.60
N ASP A 111 1.54 8.08 -8.34
CA ASP A 111 1.71 8.40 -9.77
C ASP A 111 0.98 7.43 -10.72
N LYS A 112 0.34 6.38 -10.18
CA LYS A 112 -0.40 5.37 -10.95
C LYS A 112 -1.87 5.24 -10.58
N VAL A 113 -2.33 6.04 -9.63
CA VAL A 113 -3.75 6.17 -9.25
C VAL A 113 -4.19 7.60 -9.48
N ASP A 114 -5.50 7.81 -9.61
CA ASP A 114 -6.03 9.15 -9.87
C ASP A 114 -6.05 9.97 -8.59
N ALA A 115 -6.45 9.34 -7.48
CA ALA A 115 -6.50 9.97 -6.17
C ALA A 115 -6.32 8.96 -5.03
N ILE A 116 -5.71 9.47 -3.95
CA ILE A 116 -5.70 8.89 -2.62
C ILE A 116 -6.35 9.92 -1.72
N GLU A 117 -7.64 9.73 -1.45
CA GLU A 117 -8.48 10.70 -0.75
C GLU A 117 -8.53 10.38 0.74
N GLU A 118 -8.39 11.41 1.57
CA GLU A 118 -8.64 11.37 3.02
C GLU A 118 -9.96 12.07 3.31
N MET A 119 -10.86 11.40 4.03
CA MET A 119 -12.20 11.89 4.34
C MET A 119 -12.53 11.68 5.81
N PRO A 120 -13.38 12.51 6.43
CA PRO A 120 -13.95 12.20 7.74
C PRO A 120 -14.53 10.78 7.77
N ALA A 121 -14.24 10.04 8.84
CA ALA A 121 -14.64 8.64 8.99
C ALA A 121 -16.16 8.47 9.10
#